data_AF-A0A507F9S8-F1
#
_entry.id   AF-A0A507F9S8-F1
#
_cell.length_a   1.000
_cell.length_b   1.000
_cell.length_c   1.000
_cell.angle_alpha   90.00
_cell.angle_beta   90.00
_cell.angle_gamma   90.00
#
_symmetry.space_group_name_H-M   'P 1'
#
loop_
_entity.id
_entity.type
_entity.pdbx_description
1 polymer ?
#
loop_
_entity_poly.entity_id
_entity_poly.type
_entity_poly.pdbx_seq_one_letter_code
_entity_poly.pdbx_strand_id
1 'polypeptide(L)'
;MLHNLPPEILHSILLNLPIESNLAQTGFSCRRIGRLLLNDGSFAIRHTRMTFDPTKFSTETSTWSQLPFPYKAAVLSLLSVTNAIPLTIPCSHALAKRLIACILKNCKSYSPNWNSLLSWCCCGGHEEAVQLILENRKTDRLDVSSAFRNACGVARKSSLALLLLHDSRFDPNDRSCVLGFMWAARLGYEDVVAKLLTFPEVDPGIPDNYALEWSSKMGHVGVVKLLLRDSRTDVAVNQHCALRWAAEAGRTSVVKLLLLDGRSDPFACGGYALEWAIRNQHEEVVQALLADKRISGSTREHFTREWCRRFIAHNAF
;
A
#
# COMPACT_ATOMS: atom_id res chain seq x y z
N MET A 1 16.33 18.50 -44.63
CA MET A 1 17.77 18.87 -44.52
C MET A 1 18.58 17.95 -43.59
N LEU A 2 17.99 17.32 -42.56
CA LEU A 2 18.74 16.47 -41.60
C LEU A 2 19.16 15.08 -42.16
N HIS A 3 18.64 14.67 -43.32
CA HIS A 3 18.80 13.29 -43.84
C HIS A 3 20.21 12.98 -44.37
N ASN A 4 20.95 14.01 -44.80
CA ASN A 4 22.27 13.88 -45.44
C ASN A 4 23.44 14.19 -44.50
N LEU A 5 23.18 14.48 -43.22
CA LEU A 5 24.25 14.80 -42.26
C LEU A 5 25.05 13.54 -41.86
N PRO A 6 26.35 13.68 -41.55
CA PRO A 6 27.14 12.65 -40.88
C PRO A 6 26.50 12.22 -39.57
N PRO A 7 26.63 10.94 -39.16
CA PRO A 7 26.00 10.42 -37.95
C PRO A 7 26.45 11.17 -36.68
N GLU A 8 27.71 11.59 -36.60
CA GLU A 8 28.24 12.30 -35.43
C GLU A 8 27.59 13.68 -35.26
N ILE A 9 27.43 14.42 -36.37
CA ILE A 9 26.79 15.74 -36.39
C ILE A 9 25.30 15.61 -36.09
N LEU A 10 24.64 14.58 -36.64
CA LEU A 10 23.25 14.31 -36.32
C LEU A 10 23.07 14.02 -34.83
N HIS A 11 23.94 13.22 -34.22
CA HIS A 11 23.88 12.91 -32.79
C HIS A 11 24.08 14.17 -31.92
N SER A 12 25.07 15.02 -32.24
CA SER A 12 25.32 16.23 -31.44
C SER A 12 24.16 17.23 -31.52
N ILE A 13 23.56 17.41 -32.69
CA ILE A 13 22.36 18.25 -32.85
C ILE A 13 21.21 17.68 -32.04
N LEU A 14 20.95 16.37 -32.16
CA LEU A 14 19.82 15.74 -31.47
C LEU A 14 19.98 15.76 -29.94
N LEU A 15 21.20 15.74 -29.42
CA LEU A 15 21.48 15.81 -27.97
C LEU A 15 21.20 17.19 -27.35
N ASN A 16 21.10 18.24 -28.16
CA ASN A 16 20.80 19.60 -27.70
C ASN A 16 19.32 19.96 -27.84
N LEU A 17 18.48 19.06 -28.35
CA LEU A 17 17.04 19.31 -28.49
C LEU A 17 16.34 19.21 -27.12
N PRO A 18 15.36 20.07 -26.83
CA PRO A 18 14.56 19.91 -25.62
C PRO A 18 13.67 18.65 -25.71
N ILE A 19 13.47 17.97 -24.58
CA ILE A 19 12.60 16.80 -24.50
C ILE A 19 11.16 17.27 -24.27
N GLU A 20 10.43 17.39 -25.37
CA GLU A 20 9.05 17.90 -25.40
C GLU A 20 8.09 16.90 -26.09
N SER A 21 6.80 17.24 -26.05
CA SER A 21 5.68 16.53 -26.68
C SER A 21 5.92 16.09 -28.13
N ASN A 22 6.59 16.93 -28.92
CA ASN A 22 6.77 16.70 -30.37
C ASN A 22 7.93 15.76 -30.70
N LEU A 23 8.68 15.26 -29.72
CA LEU A 23 9.85 14.41 -29.95
C LEU A 23 9.52 13.13 -30.74
N ALA A 24 8.32 12.57 -30.51
CA ALA A 24 7.83 11.44 -31.28
C ALA A 24 7.61 11.79 -32.77
N GLN A 25 7.02 12.95 -33.05
CA GLN A 25 6.80 13.44 -34.42
C GLN A 25 8.13 13.68 -35.15
N THR A 26 9.14 14.24 -34.46
CA THR A 26 10.50 14.37 -34.99
C THR A 26 11.10 13.00 -35.33
N GLY A 27 10.86 11.99 -34.49
CA GLY A 27 11.25 10.60 -34.75
C GLY A 27 10.64 10.02 -36.03
N PHE A 28 9.37 10.32 -36.33
CA PHE A 28 8.70 9.85 -37.53
C PHE A 28 9.13 10.57 -38.82
N SER A 29 9.80 11.70 -38.70
CA SER A 29 10.20 12.53 -39.85
C SER A 29 11.25 11.87 -40.75
N CYS A 30 12.08 10.96 -40.21
CA CYS A 30 13.10 10.25 -40.98
C CYS A 30 13.50 8.93 -40.34
N ARG A 31 13.66 7.85 -41.14
CA ARG A 31 14.04 6.51 -40.66
C ARG A 31 15.30 6.49 -39.78
N ARG A 32 16.31 7.30 -40.13
CA ARG A 32 17.58 7.38 -39.40
C ARG A 32 17.42 8.04 -38.02
N ILE A 33 16.64 9.12 -37.95
CA ILE A 33 16.30 9.82 -36.70
C ILE A 33 15.38 8.94 -35.84
N GLY A 34 14.38 8.30 -36.46
CA GLY A 34 13.47 7.38 -35.78
C GLY A 34 14.18 6.18 -35.13
N ARG A 35 15.22 5.63 -35.77
CA ARG A 35 16.06 4.59 -35.13
C ARG A 35 16.69 5.07 -33.82
N LEU A 36 17.12 6.33 -33.75
CA LEU A 36 17.72 6.91 -32.55
C LEU A 36 16.66 7.32 -31.52
N LEU A 37 15.67 8.12 -31.91
CA LEU A 37 14.72 8.71 -30.97
C LEU A 37 13.62 7.74 -30.52
N LEU A 38 13.24 6.77 -31.34
CA LEU A 38 12.11 5.87 -31.03
C LEU A 38 12.55 4.49 -30.56
N ASN A 39 13.76 4.04 -30.89
CA ASN A 39 14.20 2.67 -30.65
C ASN A 39 15.51 2.55 -29.84
N ASP A 40 16.36 3.57 -29.79
CA ASP A 40 17.66 3.49 -29.09
C ASP A 40 17.53 3.97 -27.63
N GLY A 41 17.52 3.00 -26.70
CA GLY A 41 17.50 3.26 -25.27
C GLY A 41 18.78 3.91 -24.72
N SER A 42 19.94 3.61 -25.31
CA SER A 42 21.21 4.20 -24.86
C SER A 42 21.28 5.67 -25.25
N PHE A 43 20.84 5.99 -26.47
CA PHE A 43 20.71 7.38 -26.91
C PHE A 43 19.70 8.15 -26.05
N ALA A 44 18.52 7.58 -25.80
CA ALA A 44 17.51 8.20 -24.95
C ALA A 44 18.05 8.52 -23.54
N ILE A 45 18.72 7.58 -22.89
CA ILE A 45 19.34 7.81 -21.57
C ILE A 45 20.35 8.95 -21.62
N ARG A 46 21.25 8.96 -22.61
CA ARG A 46 22.26 10.01 -22.76
C ARG A 46 21.62 11.37 -22.99
N HIS A 47 20.61 11.43 -23.85
CA HIS A 47 19.91 12.66 -24.16
C HIS A 47 19.15 13.19 -22.95
N THR A 48 18.36 12.34 -22.27
CA THR A 48 17.63 12.72 -21.06
C THR A 48 18.56 13.28 -19.98
N ARG A 49 19.75 12.72 -19.77
CA ARG A 49 20.68 13.29 -18.79
C ARG A 49 21.19 14.69 -19.12
N MET A 50 21.30 15.03 -20.40
CA MET A 50 21.84 16.32 -20.83
C MET A 50 20.79 17.42 -20.79
N THR A 51 19.55 17.10 -21.15
CA THR A 51 18.53 18.12 -21.43
C THR A 51 17.31 18.05 -20.51
N PHE A 52 17.09 16.95 -19.78
CA PHE A 52 15.92 16.81 -18.93
C PHE A 52 16.14 17.41 -17.54
N ASP A 53 15.30 18.38 -17.19
CA ASP A 53 15.23 18.96 -15.87
C ASP A 53 14.14 18.24 -15.03
N PRO A 54 14.51 17.44 -14.03
CA PRO A 54 13.55 16.68 -13.23
C PRO A 54 12.62 17.58 -12.39
N THR A 55 13.01 18.84 -12.10
CA THR A 55 12.19 19.77 -11.31
C THR A 55 11.02 20.34 -12.10
N LYS A 56 11.14 20.38 -13.42
CA LYS A 56 10.09 20.87 -14.34
C LYS A 56 9.16 19.75 -14.83
N PHE A 57 9.38 18.51 -14.39
CA PHE A 57 8.56 17.38 -14.80
C PHE A 57 7.18 17.45 -14.14
N SER A 58 6.15 17.77 -14.93
CA SER A 58 4.75 17.72 -14.51
C SER A 58 4.04 16.52 -15.14
N THR A 59 3.40 15.70 -14.30
CA THR A 59 2.58 14.56 -14.73
C THR A 59 1.26 14.95 -15.39
N GLU A 60 0.83 16.21 -15.22
CA GLU A 60 -0.46 16.72 -15.72
C GLU A 60 -0.39 17.17 -17.18
N THR A 61 0.79 17.12 -17.80
CA THR A 61 0.97 17.56 -19.19
C THR A 61 1.03 16.36 -20.13
N SER A 62 0.40 16.50 -21.29
CA SER A 62 0.42 15.61 -22.46
C SER A 62 1.82 15.04 -22.80
N THR A 63 2.87 15.68 -22.32
CA THR A 63 4.29 15.30 -22.39
C THR A 63 4.52 13.83 -22.07
N TRP A 64 4.14 13.30 -20.89
CA TRP A 64 4.43 11.88 -20.57
C TRP A 64 3.77 10.92 -21.56
N SER A 65 2.51 11.16 -21.92
CA SER A 65 1.78 10.29 -22.84
C SER A 65 2.44 10.23 -24.22
N GLN A 66 2.92 11.37 -24.71
CA GLN A 66 3.50 11.56 -26.04
C GLN A 66 4.97 11.16 -26.13
N LEU A 67 5.67 11.00 -25.00
CA LEU A 67 7.07 10.55 -25.01
C LEU A 67 7.22 9.14 -25.62
N PRO A 68 8.22 8.93 -26.49
CA PRO A 68 8.59 7.61 -26.96
C PRO A 68 8.95 6.66 -25.81
N PHE A 69 8.74 5.36 -26.01
CA PHE A 69 8.99 4.35 -24.99
C PHE A 69 10.41 4.38 -24.39
N PRO A 70 11.51 4.50 -25.18
CA PRO A 70 12.86 4.60 -24.62
C PRO A 70 13.05 5.83 -23.71
N TYR A 71 12.40 6.95 -24.04
CA TYR A 71 12.45 8.17 -23.24
C TYR A 71 11.65 8.04 -21.95
N LYS A 72 10.49 7.36 -21.96
CA LYS A 72 9.76 7.03 -20.73
C LYS A 72 10.63 6.23 -19.76
N ALA A 73 11.36 5.23 -20.26
CA ALA A 73 12.27 4.42 -19.44
C ALA A 73 13.46 5.25 -18.93
N ALA A 74 14.05 6.11 -19.77
CA ALA A 74 15.15 6.98 -19.40
C ALA A 74 14.76 8.02 -18.34
N VAL A 75 13.61 8.69 -18.52
CA VAL A 75 13.07 9.66 -17.56
C VAL A 75 12.75 8.98 -16.23
N LEU A 76 12.07 7.84 -16.24
CA LEU A 76 11.78 7.09 -15.01
C LEU A 76 13.07 6.66 -14.28
N SER A 77 14.08 6.21 -15.03
CA SER A 77 15.38 5.87 -14.47
C SER A 77 16.08 7.08 -13.85
N LEU A 78 16.01 8.26 -14.45
CA LEU A 78 16.61 9.48 -13.93
C LEU A 78 15.88 9.96 -12.67
N LEU A 79 14.54 9.99 -12.71
CA LEU A 79 13.69 10.36 -11.56
C LEU A 79 13.90 9.43 -10.36
N SER A 80 14.23 8.17 -10.61
CA SER A 80 14.56 7.23 -9.53
C SER A 80 15.78 7.69 -8.73
N VAL A 81 16.81 8.20 -9.40
CA VAL A 81 18.06 8.62 -8.74
C VAL A 81 17.87 9.90 -7.93
N THR A 82 16.95 10.77 -8.35
CA THR A 82 16.59 11.98 -7.59
C THR A 82 15.52 11.72 -6.51
N ASN A 83 15.06 10.47 -6.34
CA ASN A 83 13.94 10.10 -5.46
C ASN A 83 12.65 10.91 -5.72
N ALA A 84 12.47 11.39 -6.95
CA ALA A 84 11.40 12.32 -7.31
C ALA A 84 10.35 11.68 -8.23
N ILE A 85 10.24 10.34 -8.24
CA ILE A 85 9.24 9.65 -9.07
C ILE A 85 7.84 10.03 -8.56
N PRO A 86 7.03 10.76 -9.34
CA PRO A 86 5.67 11.08 -8.92
C PRO A 86 4.81 9.82 -8.93
N LEU A 87 4.03 9.62 -7.87
CA LEU A 87 3.07 8.53 -7.78
C LEU A 87 1.93 8.67 -8.81
N THR A 88 1.75 9.89 -9.35
CA THR A 88 0.72 10.26 -10.33
C THR A 88 1.07 9.90 -11.78
N ILE A 89 2.24 9.33 -12.07
CA ILE A 89 2.59 8.94 -13.45
C ILE A 89 1.53 7.97 -13.99
N PRO A 90 0.79 8.34 -15.05
CA PRO A 90 -0.20 7.44 -15.63
C PRO A 90 0.53 6.28 -16.33
N CYS A 91 0.39 5.09 -15.76
CA CYS A 91 1.07 3.88 -16.22
C CYS A 91 0.16 2.66 -16.05
N SER A 92 -0.05 1.89 -17.11
CA SER A 92 -0.71 0.59 -17.01
C SER A 92 0.26 -0.47 -16.46
N HIS A 93 -0.25 -1.53 -15.82
CA HIS A 93 0.57 -2.65 -15.33
C HIS A 93 1.50 -3.22 -16.43
N ALA A 94 0.98 -3.37 -17.65
CA ALA A 94 1.77 -3.82 -18.80
C ALA A 94 2.88 -2.84 -19.21
N LEU A 95 2.61 -1.53 -19.17
CA LEU A 95 3.62 -0.52 -19.45
C LEU A 95 4.70 -0.49 -18.37
N ALA A 96 4.32 -0.54 -17.09
CA ALA A 96 5.24 -0.57 -15.96
C ALA A 96 6.22 -1.75 -16.07
N LYS A 97 5.69 -2.95 -16.34
CA LYS A 97 6.50 -4.16 -16.58
C LYS A 97 7.51 -3.96 -17.71
N ARG A 98 7.08 -3.41 -18.84
CA ARG A 98 7.95 -3.14 -19.99
C ARG A 98 9.03 -2.11 -19.68
N LEU A 99 8.67 -1.03 -18.97
CA LEU A 99 9.62 0.02 -18.57
C LEU A 99 10.70 -0.55 -17.65
N ILE A 100 10.32 -1.28 -16.61
CA ILE A 100 11.27 -1.95 -15.70
C ILE A 100 12.16 -2.94 -16.44
N ALA A 101 11.60 -3.77 -17.33
CA ALA A 101 12.39 -4.69 -18.15
C ALA A 101 13.40 -3.96 -19.06
N CYS A 102 13.03 -2.80 -19.61
CA CYS A 102 13.93 -1.96 -20.41
C CYS A 102 15.05 -1.37 -19.54
N ILE A 103 14.72 -0.87 -18.36
CA ILE A 103 15.69 -0.31 -17.42
C ILE A 103 16.69 -1.39 -17.01
N LEU A 104 16.24 -2.57 -16.56
CA LEU A 104 17.08 -3.71 -16.16
C LEU A 104 18.09 -4.13 -17.24
N LYS A 105 17.69 -4.10 -18.52
CA LYS A 105 18.57 -4.38 -19.67
C LYS A 105 19.66 -3.32 -19.84
N ASN A 106 19.32 -2.06 -19.63
CA ASN A 106 20.22 -0.92 -19.83
C ASN A 106 21.06 -0.55 -18.60
N CYS A 107 20.92 -1.25 -17.47
CA CYS A 107 21.63 -0.90 -16.22
C CYS A 107 23.17 -0.93 -16.28
N LYS A 108 23.78 -1.43 -17.35
CA LYS A 108 25.25 -1.38 -17.50
C LYS A 108 25.77 0.06 -17.68
N SER A 109 24.99 0.95 -18.29
CA SER A 109 25.36 2.35 -18.54
C SER A 109 24.91 3.30 -17.42
N TYR A 110 24.06 2.82 -16.51
CA TYR A 110 23.50 3.59 -15.41
C TYR A 110 22.90 2.70 -14.34
N SER A 111 23.22 2.94 -13.06
CA SER A 111 22.50 2.30 -11.97
C SER A 111 21.35 3.22 -11.51
N PRO A 112 20.08 2.88 -11.75
CA PRO A 112 18.96 3.58 -11.13
C PRO A 112 18.93 3.32 -9.62
N ASN A 113 18.14 4.12 -8.89
CA ASN A 113 17.79 3.76 -7.51
C ASN A 113 16.65 2.74 -7.53
N TRP A 114 17.00 1.47 -7.30
CA TRP A 114 16.02 0.39 -7.30
C TRP A 114 14.99 0.47 -6.17
N ASN A 115 15.33 1.07 -5.02
CA ASN A 115 14.35 1.27 -3.94
C ASN A 115 13.26 2.26 -4.33
N SER A 116 13.63 3.33 -5.05
CA SER A 116 12.66 4.30 -5.58
C SER A 116 11.75 3.65 -6.63
N LEU A 117 12.32 2.87 -7.56
CA LEU A 117 11.54 2.13 -8.57
C LEU A 117 10.63 1.07 -7.96
N LEU A 118 11.13 0.31 -6.98
CA LEU A 118 10.37 -0.69 -6.24
C LEU A 118 9.22 -0.03 -5.48
N SER A 119 9.49 1.08 -4.79
CA SER A 119 8.48 1.87 -4.08
C SER A 119 7.40 2.36 -5.03
N TRP A 120 7.76 2.93 -6.19
CA TRP A 120 6.80 3.37 -7.20
C TRP A 120 5.95 2.20 -7.74
N CYS A 121 6.58 1.07 -8.07
CA CYS A 121 5.86 -0.13 -8.50
C CYS A 121 4.91 -0.65 -7.42
N CYS A 122 5.32 -0.60 -6.16
CA CYS A 122 4.49 -1.03 -5.03
C CYS A 122 3.32 -0.09 -4.79
N CYS A 123 3.52 1.22 -4.83
CA CYS A 123 2.42 2.19 -4.71
C CYS A 123 1.41 2.09 -5.86
N GLY A 124 1.88 1.80 -7.09
CA GLY A 124 1.03 1.58 -8.26
C GLY A 124 0.42 0.17 -8.34
N GLY A 125 0.77 -0.73 -7.42
CA GLY A 125 0.29 -2.12 -7.43
C GLY A 125 0.72 -2.92 -8.67
N HIS A 126 1.90 -2.63 -9.24
CA HIS A 126 2.44 -3.26 -10.44
C HIS A 126 3.17 -4.58 -10.12
N GLU A 127 2.43 -5.63 -9.80
CA GLU A 127 2.94 -6.93 -9.32
C GLU A 127 4.01 -7.55 -10.23
N GLU A 128 3.78 -7.64 -11.53
CA GLU A 128 4.76 -8.27 -12.44
C GLU A 128 6.02 -7.41 -12.59
N ALA A 129 5.91 -6.10 -12.39
CA ALA A 129 7.07 -5.21 -12.40
C ALA A 129 7.89 -5.37 -11.11
N VAL A 130 7.22 -5.54 -9.96
CA VAL A 130 7.86 -5.86 -8.69
C VAL A 130 8.58 -7.21 -8.78
N GLN A 131 7.91 -8.25 -9.28
CA GLN A 131 8.51 -9.57 -9.45
C GLN A 131 9.80 -9.51 -10.31
N LEU A 132 9.78 -8.77 -11.42
CA LEU A 132 10.98 -8.58 -12.25
C LEU A 132 12.13 -7.87 -11.52
N ILE A 133 11.83 -6.93 -10.62
CA ILE A 133 12.85 -6.27 -9.78
C ILE A 133 13.41 -7.25 -8.75
N LEU A 134 12.54 -8.04 -8.10
CA LEU A 134 12.94 -8.97 -7.05
C LEU A 134 13.80 -10.13 -7.59
N GLU A 135 13.46 -10.70 -8.75
CA GLU A 135 14.17 -11.83 -9.37
C GLU A 135 15.56 -11.46 -9.91
N ASN A 136 15.85 -10.16 -10.06
CA ASN A 136 17.08 -9.72 -10.72
C ASN A 136 18.26 -9.66 -9.74
N ARG A 137 19.32 -10.44 -9.99
CA ARG A 137 20.58 -10.41 -9.21
C ARG A 137 21.32 -9.07 -9.20
N LYS A 138 20.89 -8.06 -9.95
CA LYS A 138 21.48 -6.72 -9.89
C LYS A 138 20.86 -5.83 -8.81
N THR A 139 19.84 -6.33 -8.11
CA THR A 139 19.07 -5.59 -7.10
C THR A 139 19.38 -6.12 -5.69
N ASP A 140 20.64 -6.40 -5.38
CA ASP A 140 20.99 -7.10 -4.14
C ASP A 140 20.75 -6.29 -2.85
N ARG A 141 20.58 -4.96 -2.95
CA ARG A 141 20.33 -4.06 -1.81
C ARG A 141 18.96 -3.39 -1.91
N LEU A 142 17.90 -4.18 -1.84
CA LEU A 142 16.52 -3.68 -1.78
C LEU A 142 16.04 -3.52 -0.34
N ASP A 143 15.40 -2.39 -0.06
CA ASP A 143 14.57 -2.20 1.13
C ASP A 143 13.16 -2.76 0.86
N VAL A 144 13.04 -4.08 1.04
CA VAL A 144 11.78 -4.81 0.84
C VAL A 144 10.76 -4.46 1.92
N SER A 145 11.19 -4.13 3.14
CA SER A 145 10.28 -3.79 4.25
C SER A 145 9.54 -2.47 4.02
N SER A 146 10.22 -1.44 3.49
CA SER A 146 9.55 -0.20 3.04
C SER A 146 8.59 -0.45 1.88
N ALA A 147 8.97 -1.32 0.94
CA ALA A 147 8.11 -1.69 -0.19
C ALA A 147 6.85 -2.43 0.28
N PHE A 148 6.99 -3.33 1.25
CA PHE A 148 5.89 -4.06 1.89
C PHE A 148 4.90 -3.11 2.55
N ARG A 149 5.37 -2.13 3.33
CA ARG A 149 4.53 -1.08 3.90
C ARG A 149 3.70 -0.36 2.83
N ASN A 150 4.33 0.00 1.71
CA ASN A 150 3.65 0.71 0.62
C ASN A 150 2.62 -0.17 -0.10
N ALA A 151 2.90 -1.46 -0.26
CA ALA A 151 1.95 -2.44 -0.82
C ALA A 151 0.70 -2.57 0.05
N CYS A 152 0.86 -2.64 1.38
CA CYS A 152 -0.27 -2.68 2.31
C CYS A 152 -1.05 -1.35 2.37
N GLY A 153 -0.36 -0.21 2.50
CA GLY A 153 -1.01 1.08 2.77
C GLY A 153 -1.60 1.76 1.52
N VAL A 154 -0.78 1.93 0.48
CA VAL A 154 -1.11 2.76 -0.69
C VAL A 154 -1.79 1.93 -1.76
N ALA A 155 -1.14 0.84 -2.21
CA ALA A 155 -1.72 -0.01 -3.26
C ALA A 155 -2.91 -0.83 -2.77
N ARG A 156 -2.94 -1.16 -1.47
CA ARG A 156 -3.96 -2.00 -0.86
C ARG A 156 -4.15 -3.29 -1.66
N LYS A 157 -3.03 -3.99 -1.90
CA LYS A 157 -3.01 -5.30 -2.57
C LYS A 157 -2.37 -6.36 -1.68
N SER A 158 -3.17 -7.31 -1.21
CA SER A 158 -2.71 -8.43 -0.38
C SER A 158 -1.77 -9.37 -1.13
N SER A 159 -2.04 -9.67 -2.40
CA SER A 159 -1.19 -10.47 -3.29
C SER A 159 0.24 -9.92 -3.38
N LEU A 160 0.37 -8.62 -3.59
CA LEU A 160 1.65 -7.94 -3.65
C LEU A 160 2.37 -7.94 -2.28
N ALA A 161 1.62 -7.70 -1.21
CA ALA A 161 2.17 -7.76 0.14
C ALA A 161 2.72 -9.16 0.47
N LEU A 162 1.98 -10.23 0.11
CA LEU A 162 2.43 -11.61 0.24
C LEU A 162 3.69 -11.89 -0.58
N LEU A 163 3.75 -11.43 -1.84
CA LEU A 163 4.93 -11.58 -2.69
C LEU A 163 6.19 -11.03 -2.01
N LEU A 164 6.09 -9.86 -1.37
CA LEU A 164 7.20 -9.21 -0.68
C LEU A 164 7.59 -9.94 0.61
N LEU A 165 6.65 -10.56 1.34
CA LEU A 165 6.93 -11.37 2.53
C LEU A 165 7.63 -12.70 2.21
N HIS A 166 7.51 -13.19 0.97
CA HIS A 166 8.22 -14.38 0.52
C HIS A 166 9.66 -14.09 0.06
N ASP A 167 10.04 -12.82 -0.08
CA ASP A 167 11.40 -12.45 -0.46
C ASP A 167 12.36 -12.56 0.74
N SER A 168 13.52 -13.17 0.53
CA SER A 168 14.51 -13.41 1.59
C SER A 168 15.15 -12.13 2.14
N ARG A 169 15.00 -10.98 1.47
CA ARG A 169 15.51 -9.68 1.92
C ARG A 169 14.52 -8.94 2.83
N PHE A 170 13.32 -9.48 3.05
CA PHE A 170 12.37 -8.91 3.99
C PHE A 170 12.91 -8.99 5.42
N ASP A 171 13.03 -7.85 6.09
CA ASP A 171 13.44 -7.77 7.48
C ASP A 171 12.21 -7.53 8.37
N PRO A 172 11.81 -8.50 9.22
CA PRO A 172 10.69 -8.34 10.13
C PRO A 172 10.97 -7.35 11.27
N ASN A 173 12.23 -7.02 11.57
CA ASN A 173 12.60 -6.05 12.60
C ASN A 173 12.53 -4.59 12.13
N ASP A 174 12.38 -4.37 10.82
CA ASP A 174 12.32 -3.02 10.27
C ASP A 174 11.05 -2.30 10.75
N ARG A 175 11.15 -1.00 11.09
CA ARG A 175 10.00 -0.20 11.55
C ARG A 175 8.86 -0.15 10.52
N SER A 176 9.18 -0.31 9.24
CA SER A 176 8.21 -0.40 8.15
C SER A 176 7.37 -1.66 8.22
N CYS A 177 7.89 -2.75 8.79
CA CYS A 177 7.15 -3.99 9.05
C CYS A 177 5.98 -3.72 9.99
N VAL A 178 6.21 -3.04 11.12
CA VAL A 178 5.16 -2.68 12.10
C VAL A 178 4.04 -1.88 11.45
N LEU A 179 4.39 -0.85 10.68
CA LEU A 179 3.40 -0.05 9.94
C LEU A 179 2.64 -0.91 8.90
N GLY A 180 3.36 -1.76 8.16
CA GLY A 180 2.77 -2.67 7.19
C GLY A 180 1.81 -3.69 7.82
N PHE A 181 2.13 -4.20 9.01
CA PHE A 181 1.28 -5.08 9.82
C PHE A 181 -0.01 -4.37 10.25
N MET A 182 0.09 -3.13 10.74
CA MET A 182 -1.08 -2.32 11.09
C MET A 182 -2.01 -2.10 9.89
N TRP A 183 -1.45 -1.77 8.72
CA TRP A 183 -2.23 -1.62 7.48
C TRP A 183 -2.89 -2.94 7.06
N ALA A 184 -2.16 -4.06 7.11
CA ALA A 184 -2.68 -5.38 6.79
C ALA A 184 -3.85 -5.77 7.71
N ALA A 185 -3.73 -5.52 9.01
CA ALA A 185 -4.79 -5.79 9.98
C ALA A 185 -6.01 -4.89 9.76
N ARG A 186 -5.79 -3.60 9.51
CA ARG A 186 -6.85 -2.62 9.21
C ARG A 186 -7.61 -2.93 7.91
N LEU A 187 -6.95 -3.51 6.91
CA LEU A 187 -7.55 -3.83 5.61
C LEU A 187 -8.05 -5.28 5.54
N GLY A 188 -7.80 -6.10 6.55
CA GLY A 188 -8.30 -7.47 6.64
C GLY A 188 -7.50 -8.48 5.82
N TYR A 189 -6.20 -8.25 5.61
CA TYR A 189 -5.33 -9.19 4.88
C TYR A 189 -4.93 -10.36 5.76
N GLU A 190 -5.86 -11.29 5.93
CA GLU A 190 -5.72 -12.46 6.80
C GLU A 190 -4.45 -13.25 6.51
N ASP A 191 -4.17 -13.59 5.25
CA ASP A 191 -2.97 -14.36 4.87
C ASP A 191 -1.66 -13.62 5.19
N VAL A 192 -1.66 -12.29 4.98
CA VAL A 192 -0.49 -11.43 5.28
C VAL A 192 -0.26 -11.37 6.78
N VAL A 193 -1.31 -11.17 7.57
CA VAL A 193 -1.24 -11.16 9.03
C VAL A 193 -0.81 -12.54 9.55
N ALA A 194 -1.40 -13.62 9.06
CA ALA A 194 -1.04 -14.98 9.43
C ALA A 194 0.45 -15.24 9.17
N LYS A 195 0.96 -14.85 8.00
CA LYS A 195 2.37 -14.98 7.66
C LYS A 195 3.25 -14.11 8.56
N LEU A 196 2.87 -12.87 8.83
CA LEU A 196 3.64 -11.98 9.69
C LEU A 196 3.75 -12.49 11.13
N LEU A 197 2.68 -13.06 11.68
CA LEU A 197 2.69 -13.67 13.01
C LEU A 197 3.57 -14.93 13.11
N THR A 198 4.04 -15.49 11.99
CA THR A 198 5.04 -16.58 12.02
C THR A 198 6.44 -16.08 12.37
N PHE A 199 6.71 -14.77 12.23
CA PHE A 199 7.97 -14.18 12.63
C PHE A 199 7.92 -13.82 14.12
N PRO A 200 8.80 -14.40 14.96
CA PRO A 200 8.81 -14.10 16.40
C PRO A 200 9.11 -12.62 16.69
N GLU A 201 9.80 -11.93 15.79
CA GLU A 201 10.15 -10.52 15.89
C GLU A 201 8.93 -9.59 15.71
N VAL A 202 7.87 -10.06 15.04
CA VAL A 202 6.66 -9.28 14.85
C VAL A 202 5.77 -9.44 16.06
N ASP A 203 5.73 -8.40 16.90
CA ASP A 203 4.84 -8.32 18.05
C ASP A 203 3.47 -7.72 17.65
N PRO A 204 2.36 -8.46 17.72
CA PRO A 204 1.03 -7.94 17.42
C PRO A 204 0.56 -6.85 18.38
N GLY A 205 1.18 -6.74 19.55
CA GLY A 205 0.89 -5.73 20.56
C GLY A 205 1.43 -4.35 20.21
N ILE A 206 2.25 -4.20 19.17
CA ILE A 206 2.93 -2.94 18.86
C ILE A 206 2.35 -2.26 17.59
N PRO A 207 2.15 -0.92 17.63
CA PRO A 207 2.04 -0.09 18.82
C PRO A 207 0.69 -0.38 19.50
N ASP A 208 0.63 -0.38 20.83
CA ASP A 208 -0.59 -0.36 21.66
C ASP A 208 -1.80 -1.18 21.15
N ASN A 209 -1.58 -2.40 20.64
CA ASN A 209 -2.61 -3.27 20.04
C ASN A 209 -3.43 -2.64 18.90
N TYR A 210 -2.91 -1.61 18.22
CA TYR A 210 -3.58 -0.93 17.09
C TYR A 210 -4.10 -1.91 16.02
N ALA A 211 -3.38 -3.01 15.77
CA ALA A 211 -3.81 -4.05 14.84
C ALA A 211 -5.15 -4.69 15.25
N LEU A 212 -5.32 -5.01 16.54
CA LEU A 212 -6.56 -5.56 17.08
C LEU A 212 -7.68 -4.52 17.07
N GLU A 213 -7.37 -3.28 17.46
CA GLU A 213 -8.38 -2.21 17.50
C GLU A 213 -8.97 -1.94 16.10
N TRP A 214 -8.11 -1.70 15.09
CA TRP A 214 -8.58 -1.40 13.73
C TRP A 214 -9.27 -2.58 13.05
N SER A 215 -8.72 -3.80 13.18
CA SER A 215 -9.36 -4.99 12.63
C SER A 215 -10.73 -5.23 13.27
N SER A 216 -10.88 -4.92 14.56
CA SER A 216 -12.14 -5.00 15.28
C SER A 216 -13.16 -3.97 14.80
N LYS A 217 -12.75 -2.70 14.63
CA LYS A 217 -13.60 -1.63 14.07
C LYS A 217 -14.08 -1.94 12.65
N MET A 218 -13.19 -2.46 11.82
CA MET A 218 -13.48 -2.77 10.42
C MET A 218 -14.25 -4.09 10.25
N GLY A 219 -14.33 -4.92 11.30
CA GLY A 219 -15.09 -6.17 11.28
C GLY A 219 -14.32 -7.36 10.68
N HIS A 220 -12.99 -7.30 10.64
CA HIS A 220 -12.15 -8.34 10.04
C HIS A 220 -11.99 -9.55 10.96
N VAL A 221 -13.03 -10.39 11.00
CA VAL A 221 -13.15 -11.57 11.88
C VAL A 221 -11.93 -12.51 11.82
N GLY A 222 -11.42 -12.81 10.62
CA GLY A 222 -10.26 -13.70 10.45
C GLY A 222 -9.00 -13.15 11.11
N VAL A 223 -8.68 -11.88 10.85
CA VAL A 223 -7.58 -11.16 11.49
C VAL A 223 -7.74 -11.12 13.01
N VAL A 224 -8.93 -10.79 13.53
CA VAL A 224 -9.18 -10.76 14.98
C VAL A 224 -8.95 -12.13 15.60
N LYS A 225 -9.41 -13.21 14.97
CA LYS A 225 -9.13 -14.59 15.46
C LYS A 225 -7.65 -14.91 15.50
N LEU A 226 -6.88 -14.49 14.49
CA LEU A 226 -5.43 -14.70 14.46
C LEU A 226 -4.74 -13.94 15.59
N LEU A 227 -5.10 -12.67 15.79
CA LEU A 227 -4.53 -11.84 16.85
C LEU A 227 -4.86 -12.38 18.25
N LEU A 228 -6.11 -12.76 18.51
CA LEU A 228 -6.53 -13.29 19.81
C LEU A 228 -5.84 -14.61 20.19
N ARG A 229 -5.47 -15.43 19.19
CA ARG A 229 -4.70 -16.67 19.40
C ARG A 229 -3.25 -16.41 19.80
N ASP A 230 -2.69 -15.25 19.46
CA ASP A 230 -1.36 -14.87 19.89
C ASP A 230 -1.41 -14.35 21.34
N SER A 231 -0.71 -15.02 22.24
CA SER A 231 -0.69 -14.69 23.66
C SER A 231 -0.10 -13.31 23.97
N ARG A 232 0.68 -12.74 23.03
CA ARG A 232 1.26 -11.39 23.15
C ARG A 232 0.21 -10.29 22.93
N THR A 233 -0.92 -10.62 22.33
CA THR A 233 -2.02 -9.68 22.13
C THR A 233 -2.76 -9.43 23.43
N ASP A 234 -2.79 -8.17 23.88
CA ASP A 234 -3.51 -7.75 25.09
C ASP A 234 -4.86 -7.08 24.75
N VAL A 235 -5.94 -7.81 25.00
CA VAL A 235 -7.32 -7.40 24.72
C VAL A 235 -7.82 -6.30 25.68
N ALA A 236 -7.12 -6.07 26.79
CA ALA A 236 -7.48 -5.06 27.80
C ALA A 236 -6.84 -3.68 27.55
N VAL A 237 -5.91 -3.58 26.60
CA VAL A 237 -5.25 -2.31 26.25
C VAL A 237 -6.26 -1.21 25.90
N ASN A 238 -5.90 0.02 26.29
CA ASN A 238 -6.71 1.22 26.11
C ASN A 238 -8.15 1.06 26.63
N GLN A 239 -8.30 0.36 27.77
CA GLN A 239 -9.58 0.09 28.41
C GLN A 239 -10.54 -0.68 27.47
N HIS A 240 -10.05 -1.78 26.90
CA HIS A 240 -10.80 -2.64 25.99
C HIS A 240 -11.28 -1.92 24.71
N CYS A 241 -10.41 -1.08 24.14
CA CYS A 241 -10.71 -0.23 22.98
C CYS A 241 -11.25 -1.03 21.78
N ALA A 242 -10.71 -2.24 21.54
CA ALA A 242 -11.17 -3.14 20.49
C ALA A 242 -12.66 -3.48 20.59
N LEU A 243 -13.16 -3.79 21.80
CA LEU A 243 -14.58 -4.09 22.03
C LEU A 243 -15.45 -2.86 21.80
N ARG A 244 -15.00 -1.70 22.28
CA ARG A 244 -15.71 -0.42 22.10
C ARG A 244 -15.86 -0.07 20.63
N TRP A 245 -14.79 -0.15 19.83
CA TRP A 245 -14.87 0.16 18.41
C TRP A 245 -15.66 -0.88 17.61
N ALA A 246 -15.58 -2.17 17.97
CA ALA A 246 -16.42 -3.19 17.36
C ALA A 246 -17.91 -2.92 17.64
N ALA A 247 -18.23 -2.52 18.87
CA ALA A 247 -19.59 -2.22 19.26
C ALA A 247 -20.13 -0.92 18.64
N GLU A 248 -19.30 0.13 18.61
CA GLU A 248 -19.59 1.40 17.91
C GLU A 248 -19.87 1.19 16.42
N ALA A 249 -19.11 0.31 15.76
CA ALA A 249 -19.23 0.04 14.32
C ALA A 249 -20.20 -1.12 13.98
N GLY A 250 -20.92 -1.67 14.96
CA GLY A 250 -21.93 -2.70 14.75
C GLY A 250 -21.38 -4.06 14.32
N ARG A 251 -20.14 -4.39 14.69
CA ARG A 251 -19.46 -5.62 14.26
C ARG A 251 -19.81 -6.81 15.15
N THR A 252 -21.04 -7.30 15.07
CA THR A 252 -21.60 -8.39 15.91
C THR A 252 -20.66 -9.59 16.04
N SER A 253 -20.11 -10.09 14.93
CA SER A 253 -19.23 -11.27 14.93
C SER A 253 -17.93 -11.03 15.69
N VAL A 254 -17.35 -9.83 15.57
CA VAL A 254 -16.15 -9.45 16.32
C VAL A 254 -16.46 -9.29 17.80
N VAL A 255 -17.58 -8.64 18.15
CA VAL A 255 -18.03 -8.49 19.54
C VAL A 255 -18.17 -9.86 20.21
N LYS A 256 -18.89 -10.79 19.56
CA LYS A 256 -19.03 -12.16 20.08
C LYS A 256 -17.68 -12.87 20.28
N LEU A 257 -16.72 -12.67 19.37
CA LEU A 257 -15.38 -13.25 19.49
C LEU A 257 -14.58 -12.66 20.64
N LEU A 258 -14.60 -11.33 20.80
CA LEU A 258 -13.93 -10.64 21.91
C LEU A 258 -14.52 -11.05 23.27
N LEU A 259 -15.84 -11.21 23.35
CA LEU A 259 -16.49 -11.68 24.58
C LEU A 259 -16.15 -13.14 24.88
N LEU A 260 -16.08 -14.00 23.85
CA LEU A 260 -15.74 -15.41 23.98
C LEU A 260 -14.29 -15.64 24.45
N ASP A 261 -13.37 -14.75 24.08
CA ASP A 261 -11.97 -14.79 24.53
C ASP A 261 -11.84 -14.65 26.06
N GLY A 262 -12.83 -14.04 26.72
CA GLY A 262 -12.90 -13.96 28.18
C GLY A 262 -12.01 -12.89 28.82
N ARG A 263 -10.93 -12.46 28.16
CA ARG A 263 -10.08 -11.34 28.61
C ARG A 263 -10.71 -9.97 28.38
N SER A 264 -11.68 -9.87 27.46
CA SER A 264 -12.42 -8.63 27.21
C SER A 264 -13.55 -8.45 28.22
N ASP A 265 -13.57 -7.33 28.95
CA ASP A 265 -14.66 -6.99 29.87
C ASP A 265 -15.83 -6.30 29.12
N PRO A 266 -17.04 -6.90 29.08
CA PRO A 266 -18.21 -6.30 28.44
C PRO A 266 -18.65 -4.98 29.07
N PHE A 267 -18.29 -4.73 30.32
CA PHE A 267 -18.68 -3.54 31.08
C PHE A 267 -17.53 -2.54 31.29
N ALA A 268 -16.43 -2.71 30.55
CA ALA A 268 -15.32 -1.77 30.54
C ALA A 268 -15.78 -0.31 30.36
N CYS A 269 -15.10 0.61 31.06
CA CYS A 269 -15.42 2.04 31.09
C CYS A 269 -16.87 2.35 31.52
N GLY A 270 -17.54 1.49 32.31
CA GLY A 270 -18.93 1.70 32.70
C GLY A 270 -19.94 1.35 31.61
N GLY A 271 -19.60 0.43 30.71
CA GLY A 271 -20.51 -0.04 29.65
C GLY A 271 -20.51 0.81 28.39
N TYR A 272 -19.42 1.53 28.10
CA TYR A 272 -19.32 2.36 26.89
C TYR A 272 -19.64 1.58 25.61
N ALA A 273 -19.16 0.34 25.48
CA ALA A 273 -19.46 -0.49 24.31
C ALA A 273 -20.98 -0.66 24.10
N LEU A 274 -21.72 -0.86 25.19
CA LEU A 274 -23.18 -1.01 25.17
C LEU A 274 -23.89 0.32 24.87
N GLU A 275 -23.44 1.42 25.48
CA GLU A 275 -23.98 2.76 25.23
C GLU A 275 -23.84 3.17 23.75
N TRP A 276 -22.68 2.94 23.14
CA TRP A 276 -22.45 3.23 21.73
C TRP A 276 -23.26 2.32 20.80
N ALA A 277 -23.37 1.02 21.12
CA ALA A 277 -24.22 0.10 20.37
C ALA A 277 -25.70 0.52 20.41
N ILE A 278 -26.20 1.00 21.56
CA ILE A 278 -27.57 1.52 21.70
C ILE A 278 -27.73 2.82 20.90
N ARG A 279 -26.78 3.76 21.00
CA ARG A 279 -26.84 5.04 20.29
C ARG A 279 -26.85 4.87 18.77
N ASN A 280 -26.07 3.93 18.25
CA ASN A 280 -25.97 3.63 16.82
C ASN A 280 -26.97 2.55 16.35
N GLN A 281 -27.87 2.09 17.24
CA GLN A 281 -28.93 1.13 16.94
C GLN A 281 -28.44 -0.22 16.43
N HIS A 282 -27.32 -0.69 16.96
CA HIS A 282 -26.77 -2.00 16.65
C HIS A 282 -27.40 -3.09 17.53
N GLU A 283 -28.67 -3.41 17.24
CA GLU A 283 -29.50 -4.32 18.07
C GLU A 283 -28.81 -5.66 18.37
N GLU A 284 -28.22 -6.31 17.37
CA GLU A 284 -27.53 -7.58 17.56
C GLU A 284 -26.32 -7.47 18.50
N VAL A 285 -25.61 -6.34 18.48
CA VAL A 285 -24.51 -6.06 19.38
C VAL A 285 -25.04 -5.84 20.80
N VAL A 286 -26.11 -5.07 20.95
CA VAL A 286 -26.78 -4.83 22.25
C VAL A 286 -27.21 -6.17 22.86
N GLN A 287 -27.88 -7.02 22.07
CA GLN A 287 -28.28 -8.35 22.50
C GLN A 287 -27.07 -9.21 22.89
N ALA A 288 -26.00 -9.21 22.09
CA ALA A 288 -24.79 -9.98 22.37
C ALA A 288 -24.11 -9.53 23.68
N LEU A 289 -24.02 -8.21 23.93
CA LEU A 289 -23.46 -7.66 25.15
C LEU A 289 -24.33 -7.97 26.36
N LEU A 290 -25.65 -7.73 26.30
CA LEU A 290 -26.58 -8.00 27.41
C LEU A 290 -26.69 -9.49 27.77
N ALA A 291 -26.47 -10.38 26.80
CA ALA A 291 -26.44 -11.81 27.01
C ALA A 291 -25.19 -12.29 27.76
N ASP A 292 -24.14 -11.46 27.87
CA ASP A 292 -22.96 -11.80 28.64
C ASP A 292 -23.31 -11.92 30.15
N LYS A 293 -22.93 -13.04 30.74
CA LYS A 293 -23.24 -13.38 32.14
C LYS A 293 -22.53 -12.48 33.14
N ARG A 294 -21.43 -11.83 32.73
CA ARG A 294 -20.64 -10.93 33.57
C ARG A 294 -21.34 -9.60 33.83
N ILE A 295 -22.35 -9.24 33.04
CA ILE A 295 -23.18 -8.06 33.28
C ILE A 295 -24.18 -8.36 34.41
N SER A 296 -24.17 -7.50 35.45
CA SER A 296 -25.09 -7.60 36.58
C SER A 296 -26.56 -7.43 36.15
N GLY A 297 -27.49 -8.04 36.89
CA GLY A 297 -28.93 -7.95 36.58
C GLY A 297 -29.46 -6.51 36.58
N SER A 298 -29.08 -5.70 37.58
CA SER A 298 -29.50 -4.30 37.68
C SER A 298 -28.97 -3.43 36.54
N THR A 299 -27.72 -3.65 36.13
CA THR A 299 -27.12 -2.99 34.96
C THR A 299 -27.84 -3.40 33.68
N ARG A 300 -28.10 -4.70 33.50
CA ARG A 300 -28.84 -5.23 32.35
C ARG A 300 -30.22 -4.58 32.23
N GLU A 301 -30.96 -4.48 33.32
CA GLU A 301 -32.28 -3.84 33.37
C GLU A 301 -32.24 -2.34 33.06
N HIS A 302 -31.22 -1.62 33.52
CA HIS A 302 -31.04 -0.19 33.24
C HIS A 302 -30.86 0.05 31.74
N PHE A 303 -29.89 -0.61 31.11
CA PHE A 303 -29.60 -0.45 29.70
C PHE A 303 -30.69 -1.04 28.79
N THR A 304 -31.36 -2.12 29.21
CA THR A 304 -32.53 -2.65 28.47
C THR A 304 -33.66 -1.62 28.42
N ARG A 305 -33.94 -0.92 29.54
CA ARG A 305 -34.93 0.15 29.56
C ARG A 305 -34.53 1.33 28.68
N GLU A 306 -33.25 1.73 28.71
CA GLU A 306 -32.75 2.79 27.84
C GLU A 306 -32.88 2.40 26.35
N TRP A 307 -32.46 1.18 26.01
CA TRP A 307 -32.56 0.64 24.66
C TRP A 307 -34.01 0.62 24.17
N CYS A 308 -34.96 0.08 24.94
CA CYS A 308 -36.38 0.08 24.57
C CYS A 308 -36.93 1.50 24.35
N ARG A 309 -36.59 2.47 25.22
CA ARG A 309 -37.03 3.87 25.06
C ARG A 309 -36.54 4.47 23.73
N ARG A 310 -35.27 4.27 23.40
CA ARG A 310 -34.66 4.81 22.17
C ARG A 310 -35.16 4.08 20.92
N PHE A 311 -35.38 2.77 21.01
CA PHE A 311 -35.94 1.97 19.92
C PHE A 311 -37.36 2.41 19.56
N ILE A 312 -38.21 2.65 20.58
CA ILE A 312 -39.57 3.17 20.38
C ILE A 312 -39.52 4.60 19.79
N ALA A 313 -38.64 5.47 20.29
CA ALA A 313 -38.51 6.83 19.76
C ALA A 313 -38.04 6.86 18.30
N HIS A 314 -37.26 5.88 17.86
CA HIS A 314 -36.81 5.80 16.46
C HIS A 314 -37.89 5.28 15.51
N ASN A 315 -38.70 4.31 15.94
CA ASN A 315 -39.76 3.71 15.12
C ASN A 315 -41.09 4.51 15.15
N ALA A 316 -41.12 5.66 15.80
CA ALA A 316 -42.30 6.51 15.94
C ALA A 316 -42.39 7.65 14.91
N PHE A 317 -41.50 7.66 13.91
CA PHE A 317 -41.47 8.61 12.78
C PHE A 317 -41.35 7.86 11.45
#